data_AF-A0A1U8I5C6-F1
#
_entry.id   AF-A0A1U8I5C6-F1
#
_cell.length_a   1.000
_cell.length_b   1.000
_cell.length_c   1.000
_cell.angle_alpha   90.00
_cell.angle_beta   90.00
_cell.angle_gamma   90.00
#
_symmetry.space_group_name_H-M   'P 1'
#
loop_
_entity.id
_entity.type
_entity.pdbx_description
1 polymer ?
#
loop_
_entity_poly.entity_id
_entity_poly.type
_entity_poly.pdbx_seq_one_letter_code
_entity_poly.pdbx_strand_id
1 'polypeptide(L)'
;MMRAQEADPINLEVLLALGVSHTNELEQTAALKYLYGWLRHHPKYGTLAPLELANSLYYAYALDLKPNYVRAWANMGISYANQV
;
A
#
# COMPACT_ATOMS: atom_id res chain seq x y z
N MET A 1 15.94 6.07 -6.11
CA MET A 1 14.91 6.21 -5.06
C MET A 1 14.85 5.02 -4.11
N MET A 2 14.93 3.77 -4.59
CA MET A 2 14.91 2.58 -3.71
C MET A 2 15.94 2.61 -2.57
N ARG A 3 17.20 3.02 -2.81
CA ARG A 3 18.20 3.17 -1.75
C ARG A 3 17.88 4.26 -0.71
N ALA A 4 17.20 5.31 -1.12
CA ALA A 4 16.74 6.36 -0.20
C ALA A 4 15.59 5.84 0.67
N GLN A 5 14.72 5.01 0.09
CA GLN A 5 13.64 4.33 0.80
C GLN A 5 14.16 3.31 1.82
N GLU A 6 15.28 2.64 1.54
CA GLU A 6 15.94 1.75 2.49
C GLU A 6 16.54 2.51 3.68
N ALA A 7 17.05 3.73 3.45
CA ALA A 7 17.63 4.57 4.48
C ALA A 7 16.58 5.23 5.39
N ASP A 8 15.47 5.71 4.80
CA ASP A 8 14.33 6.25 5.52
C ASP A 8 13.01 5.79 4.89
N PRO A 9 12.38 4.73 5.44
CA PRO A 9 11.16 4.16 4.88
C PRO A 9 9.92 5.06 4.95
N ILE A 10 9.94 6.11 5.78
CA ILE A 10 8.79 6.98 6.02
C ILE A 10 8.98 8.38 5.41
N ASN A 11 10.07 8.60 4.68
CA ASN A 11 10.35 9.86 4.04
C ASN A 11 9.25 10.19 3.00
N LEU A 12 8.49 11.25 3.27
CA LEU A 12 7.35 11.63 2.44
C LEU A 12 7.74 12.01 1.02
N GLU A 13 8.92 12.59 0.81
CA GLU A 13 9.37 12.92 -0.55
C GLU A 13 9.71 11.66 -1.34
N VAL A 14 10.40 10.71 -0.71
CA VAL A 14 10.78 9.44 -1.35
C VAL A 14 9.54 8.61 -1.66
N LEU A 15 8.59 8.51 -0.72
CA LEU A 15 7.33 7.79 -0.91
C LEU A 15 6.50 8.38 -2.06
N LEU A 16 6.37 9.72 -2.12
CA LEU A 16 5.64 10.39 -3.20
C LEU A 16 6.31 10.12 -4.56
N ALA A 17 7.62 10.30 -4.62
CA ALA A 17 8.36 10.21 -5.87
C ALA A 17 8.43 8.76 -6.40
N LEU A 18 8.48 7.76 -5.51
CA LEU A 18 8.30 6.34 -5.88
C LEU A 18 6.88 6.05 -6.37
N GLY A 19 5.85 6.59 -5.70
CA GLY A 19 4.47 6.48 -6.15
C GLY A 19 4.27 7.00 -7.57
N VAL A 20 4.78 8.20 -7.86
CA VAL A 20 4.73 8.80 -9.20
C VAL A 20 5.47 7.97 -10.25
N SER A 21 6.68 7.47 -9.94
CA SER A 21 7.44 6.62 -10.87
C SER A 21 6.67 5.36 -11.25
N HIS A 22 6.09 4.66 -10.27
CA HIS A 22 5.31 3.46 -10.53
C HIS A 22 3.99 3.76 -11.25
N THR A 23 3.37 4.92 -11.02
CA THR A 23 2.21 5.35 -11.83
C THR A 23 2.58 5.54 -13.30
N ASN A 24 3.75 6.12 -13.59
CA ASN A 24 4.23 6.29 -14.96
C ASN A 24 4.54 4.96 -15.65
N GLU A 25 4.95 3.96 -14.88
CA GLU A 25 5.25 2.60 -15.34
C GLU A 25 4.02 1.67 -15.38
N LEU A 26 2.83 2.18 -15.04
CA LEU A 26 1.57 1.40 -14.94
C LEU A 26 1.63 0.26 -13.90
N GLU A 27 2.57 0.33 -12.97
CA GLU A 27 2.77 -0.63 -11.88
C GLU A 27 1.78 -0.33 -10.72
N GLN A 28 0.49 -0.56 -10.98
CA GLN A 28 -0.61 -0.15 -10.10
C GLN A 28 -0.42 -0.56 -8.64
N THR A 29 -0.07 -1.83 -8.38
CA THR A 29 0.06 -2.35 -7.02
C THR A 29 1.21 -1.69 -6.26
N ALA A 30 2.35 -1.46 -6.93
CA ALA A 30 3.48 -0.74 -6.34
C ALA A 30 3.15 0.75 -6.12
N ALA A 31 2.51 1.40 -7.08
CA ALA A 31 2.08 2.79 -6.96
C ALA A 31 1.13 3.00 -5.75
N LEU A 32 0.13 2.14 -5.61
CA LEU A 32 -0.82 2.17 -4.49
C LEU A 32 -0.14 1.94 -3.14
N LYS A 33 0.83 1.02 -3.08
CA LYS A 33 1.61 0.77 -1.85
C LYS A 33 2.33 2.04 -1.38
N TYR A 34 3.01 2.75 -2.27
CA TYR A 34 3.75 3.96 -1.91
C TYR A 34 2.85 5.15 -1.61
N LEU A 35 1.77 5.33 -2.38
CA LEU A 35 0.75 6.36 -2.11
C LEU A 35 0.10 6.16 -0.74
N TYR A 36 -0.25 4.92 -0.41
CA TYR A 36 -0.82 4.59 0.89
C TYR A 36 0.18 4.86 2.03
N GLY A 37 1.44 4.45 1.85
CA GLY A 37 2.52 4.78 2.79
C GLY A 37 2.64 6.28 3.01
N TRP A 38 2.61 7.07 1.93
CA TRP A 38 2.63 8.52 2.00
C TRP A 38 1.46 9.08 2.81
N LEU A 39 0.22 8.67 2.48
CA LEU A 39 -0.98 9.15 3.16
C LEU A 39 -0.91 8.89 4.66
N ARG A 40 -0.54 7.67 5.07
CA ARG A 40 -0.46 7.25 6.47
C ARG A 40 0.53 8.08 7.29
N HIS A 41 1.67 8.43 6.70
CA HIS A 41 2.71 9.21 7.38
C HIS A 41 2.54 10.73 7.22
N HIS A 42 1.60 11.17 6.37
CA HIS A 42 1.39 12.59 6.12
C HIS A 42 0.66 13.26 7.30
N PRO A 43 1.19 14.35 7.88
CA PRO A 43 0.62 14.98 9.07
C PRO A 43 -0.85 15.41 8.93
N LYS A 44 -1.27 15.82 7.72
CA LYS A 44 -2.64 16.26 7.43
C LYS A 44 -3.56 15.13 6.97
N TYR A 45 -3.02 14.08 6.35
CA TYR A 45 -3.81 13.09 5.61
C TYR A 45 -3.73 11.69 6.22
N GLY A 46 -2.97 11.48 7.30
CA GLY A 46 -2.83 10.21 7.99
C GLY A 46 -4.16 9.57 8.38
N THR A 47 -5.16 10.39 8.73
CA THR A 47 -6.50 9.91 9.09
C THR A 47 -7.30 9.35 7.92
N LEU A 48 -6.89 9.61 6.67
CA LEU A 48 -7.53 9.09 5.46
C LEU A 48 -7.02 7.69 5.08
N ALA A 49 -5.98 7.19 5.75
CA ALA A 49 -5.35 5.90 5.49
C ALA A 49 -5.51 4.95 6.69
N PRO A 50 -6.71 4.38 6.90
CA PRO A 50 -6.97 3.43 7.97
C PRO A 50 -6.27 2.09 7.71
N LEU A 51 -5.82 1.43 8.78
CA LEU A 51 -5.03 0.19 8.71
C LEU A 51 -5.69 -0.90 7.87
N GLU A 52 -7.02 -0.94 7.86
CA GLU A 52 -7.86 -1.83 7.08
C GLU A 52 -7.60 -1.70 5.57
N LEU A 53 -7.40 -0.48 5.07
CA LEU A 53 -7.07 -0.20 3.68
C LEU A 53 -5.62 -0.63 3.35
N ALA A 54 -4.69 -0.54 4.29
CA ALA A 54 -3.33 -1.08 4.11
C ALA A 54 -3.37 -2.60 3.91
N ASN A 55 -4.16 -3.27 4.75
CA ASN A 55 -4.25 -4.71 4.80
C ASN A 55 -4.90 -5.27 3.53
N SER A 56 -5.97 -4.63 3.03
CA SER A 56 -6.62 -5.06 1.78
C SER A 56 -5.68 -4.99 0.59
N LEU A 57 -4.90 -3.91 0.45
CA LEU A 57 -3.88 -3.78 -0.60
C LEU A 57 -2.79 -4.86 -0.49
N TYR A 58 -2.39 -5.19 0.74
CA TYR A 58 -1.38 -6.23 0.99
C TYR A 58 -1.89 -7.63 0.65
N TYR A 59 -3.16 -7.92 0.96
CA TYR A 59 -3.80 -9.19 0.59
C TYR A 59 -4.02 -9.29 -0.92
N ALA A 60 -4.42 -8.21 -1.59
CA ALA A 60 -4.53 -8.17 -3.04
C ALA A 60 -3.20 -8.51 -3.71
N TYR A 61 -2.10 -7.88 -3.27
CA TYR A 61 -0.76 -8.21 -3.77
C TYR A 61 -0.36 -9.67 -3.50
N ALA A 62 -0.68 -10.20 -2.32
CA ALA A 62 -0.40 -11.59 -2.00
C ALA A 62 -1.19 -12.58 -2.89
N LEU A 63 -2.38 -12.20 -3.33
CA LEU A 63 -3.21 -12.98 -4.26
C LEU A 63 -2.72 -12.89 -5.70
N ASP A 64 -2.19 -11.74 -6.14
CA ASP A 64 -1.53 -11.62 -7.44
C ASP A 64 -0.32 -12.57 -7.54
N LEU A 65 0.48 -12.67 -6.47
CA LEU A 65 1.63 -13.58 -6.41
C LEU A 65 1.23 -15.04 -6.24
N LYS A 66 0.21 -15.32 -5.43
CA LYS A 66 -0.25 -16.68 -5.11
C LYS A 66 -1.78 -16.72 -5.07
N PRO A 67 -2.44 -16.97 -6.21
CA PRO A 67 -3.91 -16.96 -6.30
C PRO A 67 -4.59 -17.96 -5.36
N ASN A 68 -3.90 -19.07 -5.07
CA ASN A 68 -4.39 -20.13 -4.19
C ASN A 68 -4.09 -19.89 -2.70
N TYR A 69 -3.68 -18.68 -2.30
CA TYR A 69 -3.38 -18.38 -0.91
C TYR A 69 -4.66 -18.11 -0.10
N VAL A 70 -5.31 -19.18 0.35
CA VAL A 70 -6.59 -19.17 1.07
C VAL A 70 -6.63 -18.17 2.24
N ARG A 71 -5.52 -18.01 2.98
CA ARG A 71 -5.45 -17.07 4.10
C ARG A 71 -5.58 -15.61 3.66
N ALA A 72 -5.01 -15.24 2.50
CA ALA A 72 -5.14 -13.89 1.96
C ALA A 72 -6.58 -13.60 1.54
N TRP A 73 -7.27 -14.55 0.89
CA TRP A 73 -8.70 -14.44 0.60
C TRP A 73 -9.55 -14.23 1.86
N ALA A 74 -9.32 -15.04 2.90
CA ALA A 74 -10.06 -14.93 4.15
C ALA A 74 -9.85 -13.57 4.84
N ASN A 75 -8.59 -13.11 4.95
CA ASN A 75 -8.29 -11.83 5.57
C ASN A 75 -8.80 -10.64 4.74
N MET A 76 -8.82 -10.76 3.42
CA MET A 76 -9.41 -9.74 2.53
C MET A 76 -10.94 -9.63 2.76
N GLY A 77 -11.62 -10.77 2.91
CA GLY A 77 -13.06 -10.78 3.26
C GLY A 77 -13.35 -10.12 4.60
N ILE A 78 -12.54 -10.42 5.64
CA ILE A 78 -12.67 -9.79 6.96
C ILE A 78 -12.39 -8.28 6.90
N SER A 79 -11.36 -7.87 6.17
CA SER A 79 -11.01 -6.46 5.97
C SER A 79 -12.15 -5.67 5.34
N TYR A 80 -12.86 -6.23 4.35
CA TYR A 80 -14.04 -5.58 3.77
C TYR A 80 -15.23 -5.54 4.73
N ALA A 81 -15.44 -6.60 5.53
CA ALA A 81 -16.52 -6.63 6.52
C ALA A 81 -16.34 -5.60 7.64
N ASN A 82 -15.09 -5.26 7.99
CA ASN A 82 -14.76 -4.28 9.03
C ASN A 82 -14.84 -2.81 8.55
N GLN A 83 -15.12 -2.57 7.27
CA GLN A 83 -15.26 -1.22 6.70
C GLN A 83 -16.71 -0.68 6.75
N VAL A 84 -17.66 -1.44 7.32
CA VAL A 84 -19.09 -1.12 7.43
C VAL A 84 -19.45 -0.60 8.82
#